data_AF-A0A7S2I5K8-F1
#
_entry.id   AF-A0A7S2I5K8-F1
#
_cell.length_a   1.000
_cell.length_b   1.000
_cell.length_c   1.000
_cell.angle_alpha   90.00
_cell.angle_beta   90.00
_cell.angle_gamma   90.00
#
_symmetry.space_group_name_H-M   'P 1'
#
loop_
_entity.id
_entity.type
_entity.pdbx_description
1 polymer ?
#
loop_
_entity_poly.entity_id
_entity_poly.type
_entity_poly.pdbx_seq_one_letter_code
_entity_poly.pdbx_strand_id
1 'polypeptide(L)'
;LTSCLGNTKEEVADSLFNAKSGITFSEEYAKYGIRSNVRGRPDLSVAEIKELVPRKALRFMGVNAQYAYISLQRAIDDAGLKPEDYQENPRCASILGQGGTSISDVTEAVGAVEDQVKRWPSKVGPYRVTRTMGSTVSAVLSSAFKLQGPSFSISSACSTGAHCIGVGMEQIQLGKADMAMA
;
A
#
# COMPACT_ATOMS: atom_id res chain seq x y z
N LEU A 1 -5.30 7.06 -5.77
CA LEU A 1 -5.44 7.63 -4.41
C LEU A 1 -6.43 6.77 -3.61
N THR A 2 -6.22 6.66 -2.29
CA THR A 2 -7.13 6.06 -1.31
C THR A 2 -6.90 6.82 0.00
N SER A 3 -7.88 7.60 0.46
CA SER A 3 -7.71 8.57 1.57
C SER A 3 -8.92 8.57 2.50
N CYS A 4 -8.74 9.09 3.72
CA CYS A 4 -9.86 9.37 4.62
C CYS A 4 -10.79 10.50 4.12
N LEU A 5 -10.36 11.27 3.12
CA LEU A 5 -11.17 12.31 2.47
C LEU A 5 -11.96 11.80 1.25
N GLY A 6 -11.83 10.51 0.93
CA GLY A 6 -12.37 9.93 -0.28
C GLY A 6 -11.43 8.89 -0.87
N ASN A 7 -12.01 7.96 -1.60
CA ASN A 7 -11.29 6.91 -2.28
C ASN A 7 -10.96 7.32 -3.72
N THR A 8 -11.70 8.20 -4.38
CA THR A 8 -11.35 8.67 -5.74
C THR A 8 -10.71 10.06 -5.73
N LYS A 9 -10.17 10.51 -6.88
CA LYS A 9 -9.65 11.89 -6.98
C LYS A 9 -10.79 12.90 -6.87
N GLU A 10 -11.94 12.56 -7.45
CA GLU A 10 -13.16 13.35 -7.49
C GLU A 10 -13.74 13.52 -6.08
N GLU A 11 -13.84 12.42 -5.32
CA GLU A 11 -14.29 12.46 -3.92
C GLU A 11 -13.35 13.29 -3.04
N VAL A 12 -12.04 13.12 -3.20
CA VAL A 12 -11.07 13.91 -2.43
C VAL A 12 -11.12 15.38 -2.82
N ALA A 13 -11.25 15.71 -4.10
CA ALA A 13 -11.41 17.08 -4.57
C ALA A 13 -12.69 17.73 -3.99
N ASP A 14 -13.81 17.01 -4.00
CA ASP A 14 -15.07 17.48 -3.41
C ASP A 14 -14.95 17.70 -1.90
N SER A 15 -14.30 16.78 -1.17
CA SER A 15 -14.07 16.92 0.27
C SER A 15 -13.16 18.10 0.59
N LEU A 16 -12.11 18.32 -0.20
CA LEU A 16 -11.22 19.47 -0.04
C LEU A 16 -11.94 20.79 -0.32
N PHE A 17 -12.72 20.84 -1.40
CA PHE A 17 -13.47 22.04 -1.79
C PHE A 17 -14.52 22.43 -0.75
N ASN A 18 -15.25 21.43 -0.22
CA ASN A 18 -16.31 21.65 0.76
C ASN A 18 -15.85 21.55 2.22
N ALA A 19 -14.55 21.45 2.48
CA ALA A 19 -13.97 21.27 3.82
C ALA A 19 -14.61 20.12 4.64
N LYS A 20 -14.94 19.01 3.98
CA LYS A 20 -15.49 17.81 4.64
C LYS A 20 -14.35 17.07 5.36
N SER A 21 -14.48 16.94 6.69
CA SER A 21 -13.51 16.21 7.50
C SER A 21 -13.58 14.71 7.26
N GLY A 22 -12.42 14.07 7.10
CA GLY A 22 -12.27 12.60 7.06
C GLY A 22 -11.99 11.96 8.43
N ILE A 23 -12.02 12.76 9.51
CA ILE A 23 -11.69 12.30 10.86
C ILE A 23 -12.97 11.85 11.56
N THR A 24 -12.95 10.61 12.06
CA THR A 24 -14.07 9.99 12.77
C THR A 24 -13.65 9.45 14.13
N PHE A 25 -14.64 9.26 15.01
CA PHE A 25 -14.43 8.59 16.29
C PHE A 25 -14.13 7.10 16.06
N SER A 26 -13.20 6.57 16.86
CA SER A 26 -12.77 5.17 16.82
C SER A 26 -13.22 4.46 18.09
N GLU A 27 -14.34 3.75 18.00
CA GLU A 27 -14.84 2.86 19.07
C GLU A 27 -13.78 1.86 19.53
N GLU A 28 -12.97 1.39 18.59
CA GLU A 28 -11.83 0.51 18.86
C GLU A 28 -10.79 1.17 19.80
N TYR A 29 -10.43 2.42 19.53
CA TYR A 29 -9.43 3.14 20.34
C TYR A 29 -9.97 3.41 21.74
N ALA A 30 -11.26 3.78 21.85
CA ALA A 30 -11.93 3.97 23.13
C ALA A 30 -11.99 2.67 23.95
N LYS A 31 -12.36 1.56 23.31
CA LYS A 31 -12.38 0.23 23.94
C LYS A 31 -11.00 -0.20 24.46
N TYR A 32 -9.93 0.15 23.76
CA TYR A 32 -8.56 -0.15 24.18
C TYR A 32 -8.01 0.84 25.22
N GLY A 33 -8.77 1.87 25.60
CA GLY A 33 -8.31 2.88 26.55
C GLY A 33 -7.19 3.77 25.99
N ILE A 34 -7.07 3.88 24.66
CA ILE A 34 -6.11 4.80 24.03
C ILE A 34 -6.57 6.24 24.33
N ARG A 35 -5.63 7.13 24.64
CA ARG A 35 -5.95 8.52 25.00
C ARG A 35 -6.66 9.28 23.87
N SER A 36 -6.22 9.06 22.62
CA SER A 36 -6.87 9.63 21.43
C SER A 36 -7.88 8.64 20.86
N ASN A 37 -9.13 9.07 20.74
CA ASN A 37 -10.24 8.26 20.23
C ASN A 37 -10.68 8.67 18.82
N VAL A 38 -9.83 9.37 18.06
CA VAL A 38 -10.15 9.85 16.71
C VAL A 38 -9.09 9.41 15.71
N ARG A 39 -9.49 9.16 14.46
CA ARG A 39 -8.59 8.78 13.36
C ARG A 39 -9.15 9.18 12.00
N GLY A 40 -8.27 9.36 11.03
CA GLY A 40 -8.61 9.35 9.61
C GLY A 40 -8.29 7.99 9.02
N ARG A 41 -9.30 7.31 8.48
CA ARG A 41 -9.12 6.01 7.82
C ARG A 41 -9.84 6.04 6.47
N PRO A 42 -9.24 5.52 5.38
CA PRO A 42 -9.99 5.33 4.14
C PRO A 42 -11.21 4.47 4.37
N ASP A 43 -12.35 4.91 3.84
CA ASP A 43 -13.63 4.22 3.97
C ASP A 43 -13.74 3.14 2.90
N LEU A 44 -13.05 2.02 3.12
CA LEU A 44 -13.09 0.84 2.26
C LEU A 44 -13.32 -0.39 3.12
N SER A 45 -14.45 -1.06 2.89
CA SER A 45 -14.76 -2.34 3.50
C SER A 45 -13.89 -3.45 2.93
N VAL A 46 -13.81 -4.56 3.67
CA VAL A 46 -13.12 -5.77 3.21
C VAL A 46 -13.77 -6.36 1.95
N ALA A 47 -15.09 -6.16 1.76
CA ALA A 47 -15.80 -6.61 0.58
C ALA A 47 -15.36 -5.80 -0.66
N GLU A 48 -15.36 -4.48 -0.56
CA GLU A 48 -14.92 -3.59 -1.65
C GLU A 48 -13.46 -3.84 -2.03
N ILE A 49 -12.56 -4.03 -1.06
CA ILE A 49 -11.16 -4.36 -1.36
C ILE A 49 -11.04 -5.67 -2.15
N LYS A 50 -11.87 -6.68 -1.85
CA LYS A 50 -11.85 -7.96 -2.58
C LYS A 50 -12.37 -7.85 -4.01
N GLU A 51 -13.21 -6.85 -4.29
CA GLU A 51 -13.69 -6.55 -5.65
C GLU A 51 -12.64 -5.76 -6.43
N LEU A 52 -11.92 -4.85 -5.77
CA LEU A 52 -10.91 -3.98 -6.39
C LEU A 52 -9.54 -4.66 -6.55
N VAL A 53 -9.23 -5.70 -5.78
CA VAL A 53 -7.92 -6.36 -5.78
C VAL A 53 -8.05 -7.83 -6.17
N PRO A 54 -7.32 -8.29 -7.21
CA PRO A 54 -7.32 -9.69 -7.61
C PRO A 54 -6.96 -10.63 -6.46
N ARG A 55 -7.78 -11.68 -6.26
CA ARG A 55 -7.63 -12.64 -5.16
C ARG A 55 -6.23 -13.25 -5.06
N LYS A 56 -5.53 -13.43 -6.18
CA LYS A 56 -4.15 -13.96 -6.20
C LYS A 56 -3.16 -12.99 -5.57
N ALA A 57 -3.26 -11.69 -5.90
CA ALA A 57 -2.40 -10.65 -5.36
C ALA A 57 -2.70 -10.37 -3.88
N LEU A 58 -3.98 -10.38 -3.51
CA LEU A 58 -4.44 -10.08 -2.15
C LEU A 58 -3.83 -10.96 -1.06
N ARG A 59 -3.45 -12.22 -1.38
CA ARG A 59 -2.82 -13.16 -0.44
C ARG A 59 -1.52 -12.63 0.15
N PHE A 60 -0.79 -11.82 -0.62
CA PHE A 60 0.52 -11.30 -0.27
C PHE A 60 0.46 -9.90 0.37
N MET A 61 -0.73 -9.30 0.50
CA MET A 61 -0.90 -7.90 0.90
C MET A 61 -1.38 -7.74 2.34
N GLY A 62 -0.65 -6.93 3.13
CA GLY A 62 -1.22 -6.25 4.29
C GLY A 62 -2.11 -5.07 3.85
N VAL A 63 -2.75 -4.40 4.81
CA VAL A 63 -3.67 -3.28 4.52
C VAL A 63 -2.99 -2.12 3.79
N ASN A 64 -1.73 -1.85 4.14
CA ASN A 64 -0.84 -0.91 3.46
C ASN A 64 -0.72 -1.18 1.95
N ALA A 65 -0.39 -2.43 1.56
CA ALA A 65 -0.25 -2.82 0.17
C ALA A 65 -1.60 -2.86 -0.58
N GLN A 66 -2.70 -3.14 0.12
CA GLN A 66 -4.04 -3.08 -0.48
C GLN A 66 -4.40 -1.66 -0.91
N TYR A 67 -4.20 -0.68 -0.03
CA TYR A 67 -4.44 0.74 -0.37
C TYR A 67 -3.49 1.24 -1.45
N ALA A 68 -2.22 0.83 -1.39
CA ALA A 68 -1.25 1.17 -2.43
C ALA A 68 -1.63 0.57 -3.79
N TYR A 69 -2.07 -0.68 -3.83
CA TYR A 69 -2.50 -1.35 -5.07
C TYR A 69 -3.66 -0.61 -5.74
N ILE A 70 -4.71 -0.30 -4.97
CA ILE A 70 -5.88 0.43 -5.47
C ILE A 70 -5.46 1.82 -5.97
N SER A 71 -4.55 2.48 -5.23
CA SER A 71 -4.03 3.79 -5.63
C SER A 71 -3.21 3.75 -6.91
N LEU A 72 -2.37 2.73 -7.08
CA LEU A 72 -1.54 2.54 -8.27
C LEU A 72 -2.38 2.18 -9.50
N GLN A 73 -3.36 1.27 -9.37
CA GLN A 73 -4.28 0.96 -10.46
C GLN A 73 -4.96 2.23 -10.98
N ARG A 74 -5.52 3.04 -10.07
CA ARG A 74 -6.14 4.32 -10.43
C ARG A 74 -5.17 5.31 -11.07
N ALA A 75 -3.89 5.31 -10.67
CA ALA A 75 -2.89 6.17 -11.28
C ALA A 75 -2.53 5.72 -12.70
N ILE A 76 -2.44 4.41 -12.94
CA ILE A 76 -2.26 3.82 -14.28
C ILE A 76 -3.44 4.18 -15.18
N ASP A 77 -4.66 4.00 -14.69
CA ASP A 77 -5.89 4.30 -15.43
C ASP A 77 -5.97 5.80 -15.80
N ASP A 78 -5.66 6.68 -14.84
CA ASP A 78 -5.66 8.13 -15.03
C ASP A 78 -4.57 8.62 -15.99
N ALA A 79 -3.40 7.99 -15.99
CA ALA A 79 -2.34 8.26 -16.95
C ALA A 79 -2.67 7.72 -18.36
N GLY A 80 -3.76 6.96 -18.52
CA GLY A 80 -4.15 6.34 -19.78
C GLY A 80 -3.18 5.25 -20.24
N LEU A 81 -2.41 4.68 -19.31
CA LEU A 81 -1.40 3.67 -19.61
C LEU A 81 -2.04 2.31 -19.85
N LYS A 82 -1.61 1.65 -20.92
CA LYS A 82 -1.96 0.27 -21.24
C LYS A 82 -0.92 -0.68 -20.66
N PRO A 83 -1.28 -1.95 -20.44
CA PRO A 83 -0.33 -2.98 -20.01
C PRO A 83 0.98 -2.99 -20.82
N GLU A 84 0.89 -2.82 -22.14
CA GLU A 84 2.05 -2.79 -23.05
C GLU A 84 3.05 -1.64 -22.75
N ASP A 85 2.61 -0.55 -22.13
CA ASP A 85 3.44 0.62 -21.86
C ASP A 85 4.40 0.38 -20.68
N TYR A 86 3.98 -0.44 -19.70
CA TYR A 86 4.67 -0.56 -18.41
C TYR A 86 5.00 -2.00 -17.97
N GLN A 87 4.21 -3.00 -18.39
CA GLN A 87 4.46 -4.40 -18.00
C GLN A 87 5.70 -4.92 -18.72
N GLU A 88 6.52 -5.66 -17.97
CA GLU A 88 7.72 -6.31 -18.50
C GLU A 88 8.71 -5.31 -19.15
N ASN A 89 8.55 -4.03 -18.81
CA ASN A 89 9.38 -2.94 -19.32
C ASN A 89 10.53 -2.68 -18.33
N PRO A 90 11.80 -2.93 -18.70
CA PRO A 90 12.97 -2.67 -17.84
C PRO A 90 13.22 -1.18 -17.60
N ARG A 91 12.52 -0.30 -18.34
CA ARG A 91 12.57 1.16 -18.23
C ARG A 91 11.42 1.74 -17.41
N CYS A 92 10.57 0.90 -16.81
CA CYS A 92 9.53 1.33 -15.87
C CYS A 92 9.99 1.07 -14.43
N ALA A 93 10.44 2.11 -13.73
CA ALA A 93 10.83 2.02 -12.33
C ALA A 93 9.62 1.89 -11.40
N SER A 94 9.83 1.24 -10.25
CA SER A 94 8.86 1.04 -9.17
C SER A 94 9.48 1.43 -7.83
N ILE A 95 9.35 2.71 -7.48
CA ILE A 95 9.93 3.29 -6.27
C ILE A 95 8.80 3.55 -5.28
N LEU A 96 8.26 2.48 -4.71
CA LEU A 96 7.05 2.52 -3.88
C LEU A 96 7.39 2.21 -2.43
N GLY A 97 6.95 3.06 -1.51
CA GLY A 97 7.37 3.02 -0.11
C GLY A 97 6.24 2.89 0.90
N GLN A 98 6.62 2.59 2.13
CA GLN A 98 5.75 2.64 3.31
C GLN A 98 6.56 3.14 4.51
N GLY A 99 5.93 3.96 5.37
CA GLY A 99 6.61 4.44 6.58
C GLY A 99 6.94 3.32 7.57
N GLY A 100 6.05 2.35 7.72
CA GLY A 100 6.24 1.17 8.55
C GLY A 100 5.65 -0.07 7.88
N THR A 101 5.82 -1.20 8.54
CA THR A 101 5.26 -2.48 8.06
C THR A 101 3.79 -2.66 8.49
N SER A 102 3.13 -3.72 8.03
CA SER A 102 1.80 -4.07 8.48
C SER A 102 1.85 -4.62 9.91
N ILE A 103 1.57 -3.76 10.90
CA ILE A 103 1.75 -4.09 12.32
C ILE A 103 0.79 -5.19 12.78
N SER A 104 -0.49 -5.14 12.41
CA SER A 104 -1.48 -6.17 12.77
C SER A 104 -1.03 -7.57 12.34
N ASP A 105 -0.41 -7.59 11.18
CA ASP A 105 0.12 -8.73 10.48
C ASP A 105 1.38 -9.28 11.18
N VAL A 106 2.28 -8.41 11.68
CA VAL A 106 3.39 -8.82 12.55
C VAL A 106 2.87 -9.38 13.87
N THR A 107 1.92 -8.70 14.52
CA THR A 107 1.36 -9.12 15.81
C THR A 107 0.67 -10.48 15.73
N GLU A 108 -0.12 -10.72 14.67
CA GLU A 108 -0.73 -12.03 14.41
C GLU A 108 0.31 -13.13 14.23
N ALA A 109 1.41 -12.84 13.53
CA ALA A 109 2.50 -13.79 13.33
C ALA A 109 3.18 -14.16 14.66
N VAL A 110 3.49 -13.16 15.48
CA VAL A 110 4.15 -13.35 16.77
C VAL A 110 3.23 -14.13 17.72
N GLY A 111 1.97 -13.73 17.84
CA GLY A 111 0.99 -14.46 18.67
C GLY A 111 0.81 -15.92 18.22
N ALA A 112 0.79 -16.18 16.91
CA ALA A 112 0.71 -17.55 16.39
C ALA A 112 1.91 -18.42 16.80
N VAL A 113 3.10 -17.82 16.94
CA VAL A 113 4.32 -18.50 17.41
C VAL A 113 4.27 -18.75 18.92
N GLU A 114 3.90 -17.73 19.69
CA GLU A 114 3.82 -17.79 21.15
C GLU A 114 2.77 -18.79 21.63
N ASP A 115 1.59 -18.81 21.02
CA ASP A 115 0.46 -19.65 21.45
C ASP A 115 0.69 -21.15 21.19
N GLN A 116 1.43 -21.53 20.14
CA GLN A 116 1.49 -22.92 19.68
C GLN A 116 2.86 -23.32 19.12
N VAL A 117 3.86 -23.41 20.01
CA VAL A 117 5.24 -23.81 19.72
C VAL A 117 5.36 -25.03 18.76
N LYS A 118 4.42 -25.98 18.76
CA LYS A 118 4.45 -27.17 17.88
C LYS A 118 3.67 -27.06 16.56
N ARG A 119 2.80 -26.05 16.37
CA ARG A 119 1.93 -25.89 15.18
C ARG A 119 1.96 -24.48 14.58
N TRP A 120 2.85 -23.61 15.06
CA TRP A 120 2.97 -22.25 14.55
C TRP A 120 3.23 -22.14 13.04
N PRO A 121 3.95 -23.06 12.34
CA PRO A 121 4.23 -22.86 10.92
C PRO A 121 2.95 -22.84 10.05
N SER A 122 1.97 -23.67 10.40
CA SER A 122 0.69 -23.70 9.68
C SER A 122 -0.20 -22.51 10.01
N LYS A 123 -0.10 -21.94 11.22
CA LYS A 123 -0.84 -20.73 11.61
C LYS A 123 -0.26 -19.46 10.99
N VAL A 124 1.07 -19.33 10.96
CA VAL A 124 1.74 -18.18 10.35
C VAL A 124 1.52 -18.15 8.84
N GLY A 125 1.54 -19.33 8.21
CA GLY A 125 1.29 -19.48 6.78
C GLY A 125 2.42 -18.96 5.89
N PRO A 126 2.40 -19.29 4.59
CA PRO A 126 3.52 -19.02 3.68
C PRO A 126 3.63 -17.57 3.20
N TYR A 127 2.60 -16.74 3.40
CA TYR A 127 2.53 -15.38 2.84
C TYR A 127 2.89 -14.28 3.86
N ARG A 128 3.34 -14.67 5.05
CA ARG A 128 3.61 -13.73 6.15
C ARG A 128 4.71 -12.74 5.81
N VAL A 129 5.81 -13.22 5.21
CA VAL A 129 7.00 -12.43 4.89
C VAL A 129 6.66 -11.27 3.94
N THR A 130 5.92 -11.55 2.86
CA THR A 130 5.56 -10.52 1.87
C THR A 130 4.63 -9.44 2.41
N ARG A 131 3.94 -9.73 3.53
CA ARG A 131 3.03 -8.80 4.20
C ARG A 131 3.73 -7.99 5.29
N THR A 132 4.91 -8.42 5.76
CA THR A 132 5.61 -7.83 6.91
C THR A 132 6.99 -7.27 6.60
N MET A 133 7.57 -7.59 5.44
CA MET A 133 8.86 -7.02 5.07
C MET A 133 8.75 -5.51 4.80
N GLY A 134 9.82 -4.76 5.08
CA GLY A 134 9.86 -3.32 4.85
C GLY A 134 9.60 -2.93 3.39
N SER A 135 9.93 -3.83 2.46
CA SER A 135 9.72 -3.67 1.02
C SER A 135 8.38 -4.20 0.49
N THR A 136 7.41 -4.45 1.39
CA THR A 136 6.09 -5.03 1.07
C THR A 136 5.44 -4.35 -0.13
N VAL A 137 5.37 -3.01 -0.14
CA VAL A 137 4.66 -2.27 -1.18
C VAL A 137 5.34 -2.46 -2.53
N SER A 138 6.64 -2.15 -2.67
CA SER A 138 7.33 -2.30 -3.95
C SER A 138 7.32 -3.74 -4.45
N ALA A 139 7.60 -4.73 -3.60
CA ALA A 139 7.69 -6.12 -4.06
C ALA A 139 6.34 -6.69 -4.51
N VAL A 140 5.28 -6.44 -3.72
CA VAL A 140 3.95 -6.98 -4.02
C VAL A 140 3.33 -6.29 -5.23
N LEU A 141 3.46 -4.96 -5.33
CA LEU A 141 2.92 -4.21 -6.48
C LEU A 141 3.73 -4.47 -7.74
N SER A 142 5.07 -4.48 -7.69
CA SER A 142 5.88 -4.84 -8.86
C SER A 142 5.54 -6.23 -9.39
N SER A 143 5.31 -7.20 -8.50
CA SER A 143 4.87 -8.54 -8.92
C SER A 143 3.45 -8.54 -9.50
N ALA A 144 2.51 -7.82 -8.88
CA ALA A 144 1.11 -7.80 -9.30
C ALA A 144 0.90 -7.07 -10.63
N PHE A 145 1.68 -6.01 -10.88
CA PHE A 145 1.65 -5.18 -12.09
C PHE A 145 2.74 -5.55 -13.10
N LYS A 146 3.52 -6.62 -12.85
CA LYS A 146 4.62 -7.08 -13.71
C LYS A 146 5.67 -5.99 -14.06
N LEU A 147 6.02 -5.15 -13.10
CA LEU A 147 7.04 -4.12 -13.27
C LEU A 147 8.44 -4.76 -13.27
N GLN A 148 9.29 -4.41 -14.24
CA GLN A 148 10.61 -5.03 -14.44
C GLN A 148 11.81 -4.07 -14.35
N GLY A 149 11.58 -2.75 -14.29
CA GLY A 149 12.66 -1.80 -14.04
C GLY A 149 13.15 -1.80 -12.59
N PRO A 150 13.96 -0.79 -12.19
CA PRO A 150 14.44 -0.66 -10.81
C PRO A 150 13.28 -0.68 -9.82
N SER A 151 13.30 -1.63 -8.87
CA SER A 151 12.19 -1.88 -7.95
C SER A 151 12.67 -2.01 -6.50
N PHE A 152 12.41 -1.00 -5.68
CA PHE A 152 12.75 -1.00 -4.25
C PHE A 152 11.86 -0.04 -3.45
N SER A 153 11.85 -0.20 -2.13
CA SER A 153 11.12 0.67 -1.22
C SER A 153 12.04 1.65 -0.52
N ILE A 154 11.57 2.87 -0.34
CA ILE A 154 12.17 3.86 0.57
C ILE A 154 11.28 3.95 1.80
N SER A 155 11.88 4.15 2.98
CA SER A 155 11.16 4.51 4.19
C SER A 155 11.91 5.61 4.92
N SER A 156 11.19 6.70 5.18
CA SER A 156 11.66 7.88 5.91
C SER A 156 10.52 8.49 6.72
N ALA A 157 9.75 7.63 7.41
CA ALA A 157 8.59 8.00 8.19
C ALA A 157 7.57 8.83 7.39
N CYS A 158 7.24 10.04 7.83
CA CYS A 158 6.22 10.88 7.19
C CYS A 158 6.64 11.38 5.80
N SER A 159 7.93 11.40 5.47
CA SER A 159 8.42 11.85 4.16
C SER A 159 8.55 10.73 3.14
N THR A 160 8.18 9.49 3.48
CA THR A 160 8.37 8.32 2.61
C THR A 160 7.82 8.53 1.20
N GLY A 161 6.57 8.98 1.07
CA GLY A 161 5.96 9.21 -0.25
C GLY A 161 6.69 10.28 -1.05
N ALA A 162 7.11 11.37 -0.39
CA ALA A 162 7.86 12.44 -1.05
C ALA A 162 9.25 11.98 -1.53
N HIS A 163 9.96 11.18 -0.74
CA HIS A 163 11.24 10.61 -1.16
C HIS A 163 11.09 9.56 -2.27
N CYS A 164 10.02 8.76 -2.25
CA CYS A 164 9.70 7.85 -3.35
C CYS A 164 9.54 8.60 -4.67
N ILE A 165 8.75 9.68 -4.67
CA ILE A 165 8.57 10.56 -5.84
C ILE A 165 9.90 11.18 -6.27
N GLY A 166 10.69 11.72 -5.32
CA GLY A 166 11.99 12.32 -5.61
C GLY A 166 12.96 11.34 -6.27
N VAL A 167 13.10 10.13 -5.72
CA VAL A 167 13.98 9.10 -6.29
C VAL A 167 13.42 8.53 -7.60
N GLY A 168 12.09 8.44 -7.75
CA GLY A 168 11.45 8.09 -9.02
C GLY A 168 11.79 9.10 -10.13
N MET A 169 11.70 10.40 -9.81
CA MET A 169 12.14 11.48 -10.68
C MET A 169 13.64 11.34 -11.04
N GLU A 170 14.50 11.06 -10.06
CA GLU A 170 15.94 10.85 -10.30
C GLU A 170 16.22 9.65 -11.22
N GLN A 171 15.44 8.57 -11.16
CA GLN A 171 15.59 7.47 -12.12
C GLN A 171 15.40 7.94 -13.55
N ILE A 172 14.44 8.85 -13.78
CA ILE A 172 14.17 9.42 -15.10
C ILE A 172 15.26 10.42 -15.49
N GLN A 173 15.60 11.36 -14.60
CA GLN A 173 16.63 12.38 -14.88
C GLN A 173 18.00 11.79 -15.19
N LEU A 174 18.37 10.70 -14.52
CA LEU A 174 19.63 10.00 -14.75
C LEU A 174 19.59 9.04 -15.94
N GLY A 175 18.48 9.01 -16.70
CA GLY A 175 18.30 8.14 -17.85
C GLY A 175 18.24 6.65 -17.51
N LYS A 176 17.93 6.28 -16.26
CA LYS A 176 17.82 4.88 -15.80
C LYS A 176 16.43 4.27 -16.04
N ALA A 177 15.42 5.11 -16.17
CA ALA A 177 14.05 4.74 -16.50
C ALA A 177 13.43 5.82 -17.40
N ASP A 178 12.38 5.47 -18.14
CA ASP A 178 11.59 6.42 -18.93
C ASP A 178 10.26 6.75 -18.25
N MET A 179 9.89 5.94 -17.24
CA MET A 179 8.71 6.09 -16.40
C MET A 179 9.01 5.59 -14.99
N ALA A 180 8.36 6.18 -13.99
CA ALA A 180 8.45 5.73 -12.61
C ALA A 180 7.06 5.68 -11.95
N MET A 181 6.74 4.54 -11.35
CA MET A 181 5.64 4.39 -10.40
C MET A 181 6.18 4.75 -9.01
N ALA A 182 5.69 5.84 -8.42
CA ALA A 182 6.19 6.40 -7.16
C ALA A 182 5.08 6.95 -6.26
#